data_AF-A0A969F4K4-F1
#
_entry.id   AF-A0A969F4K4-F1
#
_cell.length_a   1.000
_cell.length_b   1.000
_cell.length_c   1.000
_cell.angle_alpha   90.00
_cell.angle_beta   90.00
_cell.angle_gamma   90.00
#
_symmetry.space_group_name_H-M   'P 1'
#
loop_
_entity.id
_entity.type
_entity.pdbx_description
1 polymer ?
#
loop_
_entity_poly.entity_id
_entity_poly.type
_entity_poly.pdbx_seq_one_letter_code
_entity_poly.pdbx_strand_id
1 'polypeptide(L)' 'MTAHGSSAEMQRAREAGFDGFLSKPLDADRFPEQIRQILSGKPIWDLGI' A
#
# COMPACT_ATOMS: atom_id res chain seq x y z
N MET A 1 1.17 10.13 14.53
CA MET A 1 2.63 10.32 14.35
C MET A 1 2.99 9.84 12.94
N THR A 2 3.71 10.68 12.18
CA THR A 2 4.34 10.44 10.86
C THR A 2 3.46 10.04 9.65
N ALA A 3 2.64 10.97 9.15
CA ALA A 3 2.18 10.94 7.75
C ALA A 3 3.34 11.16 6.73
N HIS A 4 4.47 11.72 7.18
CA HIS A 4 5.70 11.87 6.38
C HIS A 4 6.50 10.56 6.18
N GLY A 5 6.28 9.54 7.01
CA GLY A 5 6.95 8.23 6.86
C GLY A 5 6.38 7.45 5.69
N SER A 6 5.06 7.22 5.72
CA SER A 6 4.36 6.39 4.73
C SER A 6 4.52 6.89 3.29
N SER A 7 4.57 8.21 3.06
CA SER A 7 4.73 8.76 1.70
C SER A 7 6.14 8.58 1.14
N ALA A 8 7.18 8.81 1.96
CA ALA A 8 8.56 8.58 1.56
C ALA A 8 8.85 7.07 1.37
N GLU A 9 8.28 6.22 2.20
CA GLU A 9 8.38 4.76 2.08
C GLU A 9 7.66 4.26 0.83
N MET A 10 6.47 4.77 0.53
CA MET A 10 5.77 4.49 -0.72
C MET A 10 6.58 4.91 -1.94
N GLN A 11 7.21 6.08 -1.91
CA GLN A 11 8.04 6.56 -3.01
C GLN A 11 9.24 5.63 -3.24
N ARG A 12 9.91 5.18 -2.18
CA ARG A 12 11.00 4.18 -2.27
C ARG A 12 10.50 2.84 -2.82
N ALA A 13 9.33 2.38 -2.41
CA ALA A 13 8.74 1.14 -2.93
C ALA A 13 8.45 1.25 -4.43
N ARG A 14 7.94 2.40 -4.91
CA ARG A 14 7.77 2.67 -6.34
C ARG A 14 9.08 2.62 -7.10
N GLU A 15 10.10 3.30 -6.59
CA GLU A 15 11.44 3.34 -7.21
C GLU A 15 12.11 1.98 -7.25
N ALA A 16 11.86 1.13 -6.26
CA ALA A 16 12.36 -0.24 -6.22
C ALA A 16 11.57 -1.22 -7.12
N GLY A 17 10.52 -0.74 -7.80
CA GLY A 17 9.73 -1.56 -8.73
C GLY A 17 8.68 -2.45 -8.05
N PHE A 18 8.22 -2.09 -6.85
CA PHE A 18 7.10 -2.79 -6.23
C PHE A 18 5.79 -2.46 -6.95
N ASP A 19 4.92 -3.47 -7.09
CA ASP A 19 3.58 -3.33 -7.68
C ASP A 19 2.52 -2.82 -6.67
N GLY A 20 2.91 -2.51 -5.44
CA GLY A 20 2.02 -1.89 -4.48
C GLY A 20 2.62 -1.60 -3.11
N PHE A 21 1.86 -0.87 -2.30
CA PHE A 21 2.20 -0.47 -0.95
C PHE A 21 0.93 -0.42 -0.10
N LEU A 22 0.98 -1.04 1.08
CA LEU A 22 -0.08 -1.03 2.08
C LEU A 22 0.51 -0.54 3.40
N SER A 23 0.06 0.62 3.87
CA SER A 23 0.47 1.13 5.18
C SER A 23 -0.18 0.34 6.31
N LYS A 24 0.53 0.23 7.43
CA LYS A 24 -0.01 -0.30 8.68
C LYS A 24 -0.71 0.81 9.49
N PRO A 25 -1.65 0.46 10.40
CA PRO A 25 -2.24 -0.87 10.55
C PRO A 25 -3.13 -1.21 9.34
N LEU A 26 -3.16 -2.49 8.98
CA LEU A 26 -4.05 -2.96 7.93
C LEU A 26 -5.49 -2.93 8.44
N ASP A 27 -6.38 -2.35 7.65
CA ASP A 27 -7.81 -2.41 7.88
C ASP A 27 -8.32 -3.81 7.49
N ALA A 28 -8.85 -4.56 8.46
CA ALA A 28 -9.28 -5.94 8.27
C ALA A 28 -10.48 -6.09 7.32
N ASP A 29 -11.29 -5.04 7.16
CA ASP A 29 -12.42 -5.03 6.22
C ASP A 29 -11.95 -4.74 4.79
N ARG A 30 -10.92 -3.90 4.63
CA ARG A 30 -10.36 -3.53 3.32
C ARG A 30 -9.33 -4.51 2.79
N PHE A 31 -8.58 -5.15 3.68
CA PHE A 31 -7.44 -6.01 3.34
C PHE A 31 -7.81 -7.17 2.39
N PRO A 32 -8.92 -7.91 2.59
CA PRO A 32 -9.32 -8.97 1.66
C PRO A 32 -9.55 -8.44 0.24
N GLU A 33 -10.12 -7.25 0.10
CA GLU A 33 -10.36 -6.65 -1.20
C GLU A 33 -9.07 -6.19 -1.89
N GLN A 34 -8.16 -5.58 -1.13
CA GLN A 34 -6.84 -5.18 -1.63
C GLN A 34 -6.05 -6.39 -2.15
N ILE A 35 -6.11 -7.54 -1.46
CA ILE A 35 -5.49 -8.79 -1.94
C ILE A 35 -6.12 -9.27 -3.24
N ARG A 36 -7.45 -9.22 -3.40
CA ARG A 36 -8.10 -9.59 -4.67
C ARG A 36 -7.63 -8.72 -5.84
N GLN A 37 -7.44 -7.42 -5.61
CA GLN A 37 -6.94 -6.51 -6.65
C GLN A 37 -5.48 -6.85 -7.02
N ILE A 38 -4.62 -7.12 -6.03
CA ILE A 38 -3.23 -7.55 -6.25
C ILE A 38 -3.17 -8.84 -7.06
N LEU A 39 -3.98 -9.85 -6.69
CA LEU A 39 -4.05 -11.11 -7.44
C LEU A 39 -4.62 -10.96 -8.86
N SER A 40 -5.36 -9.87 -9.11
CA SER A 40 -5.85 -9.51 -10.45
C SER A 40 -4.83 -8.69 -11.26
N GLY A 41 -3.61 -8.51 -10.76
CA GLY A 41 -2.55 -7.72 -11.40
C GLY A 41 -2.76 -6.21 -11.31
N LYS A 42 -3.62 -5.74 -10.40
CA LYS A 42 -3.84 -4.31 -10.20
C LYS A 42 -2.92 -3.78 -9.11
N PRO A 43 -2.17 -2.70 -9.37
CA PRO A 43 -1.33 -2.10 -8.37
C PRO A 43 -2.16 -1.38 -7.31
N ILE A 44 -1.74 -1.48 -6.05
CA ILE A 44 -2.44 -0.86 -4.90
C ILE A 44 -1.48 0.07 -4.17
N TRP A 45 -1.90 1.31 -3.93
CA TRP A 45 -1.12 2.33 -3.25
C TRP A 45 -1.95 2.95 -2.13
N ASP A 46 -1.84 2.37 -0.93
CA ASP A 46 -2.62 2.77 0.24
C ASP A 46 -1.72 3.42 1.30
N LEU A 47 -2.00 4.69 1.63
CA LEU A 47 -1.29 5.46 2.65
C LEU A 47 -1.98 5.44 4.01
N GLY A 48 -3.12 4.74 4.16
CA GLY A 48 -3.82 4.61 5.43
C GLY A 48 -4.38 5.92 5.98
N ILE A 49 -4.54 6.94 5.11
CA ILE A 49 -5.15 8.23 5.41
C ILE A 49 -6.62 8.29 5.02
#